data_AF-A0A511YR34-F1
#
_entry.id   AF-A0A511YR34-F1
#
_cell.length_a   1.000
_cell.length_b   1.000
_cell.length_c   1.000
_cell.angle_alpha   90.00
_cell.angle_beta   90.00
_cell.angle_gamma   90.00
#
_symmetry.space_group_name_H-M   'P 1'
#
loop_
_entity.id
_entity.type
_entity.pdbx_description
1 polymer ?
#
loop_
_entity_poly.entity_id
_entity_poly.type
_entity_poly.pdbx_seq_one_letter_code
_entity_poly.pdbx_strand_id
1 'polypeptide(L)'
;MESIRKELIRKATLALQEKIENLQNLLGENFGKAEKNVSDGFKVTLPTEMYRTYEAYNSSSLALAKFSSVSQAAKSVTSYYQPVLDKEFDFVIGPVIHEPVIQVMYEIKLNIRRNPGTGKVAEQHSFEKEKKRFRLF
;
A
#
# COMPACT_ATOMS: atom_id res chain seq x y z
N MET A 1 -18.58 -13.04 -8.83
CA MET A 1 -17.77 -11.81 -8.58
C MET A 1 -18.47 -10.82 -7.66
N GLU A 2 -19.74 -10.49 -7.87
CA GLU A 2 -20.46 -9.56 -6.97
C GLU A 2 -20.60 -10.07 -5.53
N SER A 3 -20.76 -11.38 -5.33
CA SER A 3 -20.82 -11.99 -4.00
C SER A 3 -19.57 -11.72 -3.16
N ILE A 4 -18.38 -11.93 -3.75
CA ILE A 4 -17.08 -11.67 -3.11
C ILE A 4 -16.95 -10.18 -2.77
N ARG A 5 -17.35 -9.29 -3.69
CA ARG A 5 -17.32 -7.83 -3.45
C ARG A 5 -18.21 -7.44 -2.27
N LYS A 6 -19.43 -7.98 -2.20
CA LYS A 6 -20.35 -7.75 -1.07
C LYS A 6 -19.75 -8.25 0.25
N GLU A 7 -19.09 -9.41 0.23
CA GLU A 7 -18.43 -9.94 1.43
C GLU A 7 -17.29 -9.04 1.90
N LEU A 8 -16.44 -8.57 0.99
CA LEU A 8 -15.34 -7.65 1.29
C LEU A 8 -15.87 -6.32 1.88
N ILE A 9 -16.90 -5.72 1.27
CA ILE A 9 -17.54 -4.51 1.79
C ILE A 9 -18.05 -4.76 3.21
N ARG A 10 -18.72 -5.89 3.45
CA ARG A 10 -19.28 -6.21 4.77
C ARG A 10 -18.18 -6.30 5.83
N LYS A 11 -17.11 -7.06 5.57
CA LYS A 11 -15.99 -7.20 6.52
C LYS A 11 -15.25 -5.88 6.75
N ALA A 12 -15.01 -5.11 5.69
CA ALA A 12 -14.37 -3.81 5.81
C ALA A 12 -15.21 -2.81 6.60
N THR A 13 -16.52 -2.78 6.38
CA THR A 13 -17.44 -1.91 7.14
C THR A 13 -17.42 -2.25 8.63
N LEU A 14 -17.44 -3.54 8.97
CA LEU A 14 -17.36 -4.01 10.36
C LEU A 14 -16.03 -3.62 11.01
N ALA A 15 -14.90 -3.88 10.34
CA ALA A 15 -13.58 -3.50 10.82
C ALA A 15 -13.43 -1.98 10.98
N LEU A 16 -14.03 -1.20 10.08
CA LEU A 16 -14.01 0.26 10.14
C LEU A 16 -14.87 0.79 11.29
N GLN A 17 -16.03 0.20 11.56
CA GLN A 17 -16.86 0.54 12.72
C GLN A 17 -16.10 0.30 14.02
N GLU A 18 -15.46 -0.86 14.18
CA GLU A 18 -14.64 -1.18 15.34
C GLU A 18 -13.48 -0.18 15.52
N LYS A 19 -12.80 0.20 14.43
CA LYS A 19 -11.75 1.23 14.46
C LYS A 19 -12.29 2.60 14.88
N ILE A 20 -13.47 3.00 14.40
CA ILE A 20 -14.11 4.26 14.80
C ILE A 20 -14.42 4.23 16.30
N GLU A 21 -15.08 3.18 16.78
CA GLU A 21 -15.45 3.04 18.19
C GLU A 21 -14.21 3.07 19.10
N ASN A 22 -13.15 2.35 18.71
CA ASN A 22 -11.87 2.39 19.41
C ASN A 22 -11.28 3.81 19.45
N LEU A 23 -11.31 4.55 18.34
CA LEU A 23 -10.84 5.93 18.30
C LEU A 23 -11.70 6.87 19.16
N GLN A 24 -13.02 6.69 19.18
CA GLN A 24 -13.93 7.46 20.03
C GLN A 24 -13.63 7.24 21.52
N ASN A 25 -13.41 5.99 21.91
CA ASN A 25 -13.07 5.61 23.28
C ASN A 25 -11.70 6.15 23.69
N LEU A 26 -10.69 6.06 22.80
CA LEU A 26 -9.33 6.56 23.07
C LEU A 26 -9.28 8.08 23.20
N LEU A 27 -10.07 8.81 22.41
CA LEU A 27 -10.10 10.27 22.40
C LEU A 27 -11.13 10.85 23.38
N GLY A 28 -12.01 10.03 23.96
CA GLY A 28 -13.10 10.47 24.83
C GLY A 28 -14.13 11.35 24.10
N GLU A 29 -14.25 11.21 22.77
CA GLU A 29 -15.05 12.09 21.93
C GLU A 29 -16.02 11.33 21.02
N ASN A 30 -17.16 11.97 20.75
CA ASN A 30 -18.15 11.43 19.82
C ASN A 30 -18.03 12.07 18.43
N PHE A 31 -17.76 11.25 17.41
CA PHE A 31 -17.68 11.70 16.01
C PHE A 31 -19.04 11.82 15.32
N GLY A 32 -20.16 11.66 16.04
CA GLY A 32 -21.51 11.78 15.47
C GLY A 32 -21.80 13.12 14.81
N LYS A 33 -21.18 14.21 15.31
CA LYS A 33 -21.33 15.57 14.75
C LYS A 33 -20.17 16.01 13.85
N ALA A 34 -19.15 15.16 13.69
CA ALA A 34 -17.99 15.48 12.86
C ALA A 34 -18.33 15.32 11.37
N GLU A 35 -17.71 16.14 10.53
CA GLU A 35 -17.81 15.94 9.08
C GLU A 35 -17.04 14.68 8.70
N LYS A 36 -17.71 13.78 7.97
CA LYS A 36 -17.13 12.50 7.54
C LYS A 36 -17.11 12.47 6.03
N ASN A 37 -15.94 12.22 5.46
CA ASN A 37 -15.77 11.94 4.05
C ASN A 37 -15.27 10.49 3.90
N VAL A 38 -16.01 9.69 3.15
CA VAL A 38 -15.68 8.29 2.87
C VAL A 38 -15.37 8.17 1.39
N SER A 39 -14.23 7.57 1.07
CA SER A 39 -13.91 7.13 -0.28
C SER A 39 -13.57 5.64 -0.27
N ASP A 40 -14.15 4.90 -1.19
CA ASP A 40 -13.92 3.47 -1.31
C ASP A 40 -13.65 3.04 -2.76
N GLY A 41 -13.00 1.90 -2.91
CA GLY A 41 -12.58 1.41 -4.22
C GLY A 41 -12.21 -0.07 -4.22
N PHE A 42 -12.42 -0.69 -5.38
CA PHE A 42 -11.97 -2.04 -5.64
C PHE A 42 -10.75 -2.04 -6.54
N LYS A 43 -9.81 -2.92 -6.23
CA LYS A 43 -8.70 -3.27 -7.11
C LYS A 43 -8.76 -4.75 -7.40
N VAL A 44 -8.69 -5.11 -8.68
CA VAL A 44 -8.64 -6.51 -9.12
C VAL A 44 -7.28 -6.71 -9.78
N THR A 45 -6.55 -7.73 -9.37
CA THR A 45 -5.27 -8.11 -9.98
C THR A 45 -5.42 -9.48 -10.62
N LEU A 46 -5.06 -9.57 -11.89
CA LEU A 46 -5.07 -10.83 -12.63
C LEU A 46 -3.70 -11.52 -12.46
N PRO A 47 -3.66 -12.86 -12.41
CA PRO A 47 -2.40 -13.60 -12.32
C PRO A 47 -1.36 -13.20 -13.37
N THR A 48 -1.81 -12.91 -14.59
CA THR A 48 -0.96 -12.49 -15.72
C THR A 48 -0.24 -11.17 -15.47
N GLU A 49 -0.84 -10.26 -14.70
CA GLU A 49 -0.25 -8.95 -14.37
C GLU A 49 0.78 -9.05 -13.24
N MET A 50 0.79 -10.16 -12.51
CA MET A 50 1.65 -10.40 -11.35
C MET A 50 2.94 -11.14 -11.72
N TYR A 51 3.11 -11.54 -12.98
CA TYR A 51 4.38 -12.08 -13.46
C TYR A 51 5.39 -10.96 -13.66
N ARG A 52 6.54 -11.12 -13.02
CA ARG A 52 7.70 -10.26 -13.19
C ARG A 52 8.81 -10.98 -13.92
N THR A 53 9.63 -10.19 -14.57
CA THR A 53 10.72 -10.67 -15.40
C THR A 53 12.05 -10.33 -14.74
N TYR A 54 12.95 -11.30 -14.70
CA TYR A 54 14.31 -11.17 -14.19
C TYR A 54 15.31 -11.53 -15.29
N GLU A 55 16.22 -10.62 -15.57
CA GLU A 55 17.38 -10.83 -16.45
C GLU A 55 18.63 -11.05 -15.62
N ALA A 56 19.42 -12.06 -15.97
CA ALA A 56 20.65 -12.38 -15.24
C ALA A 56 21.65 -11.21 -15.32
N TYR A 57 22.02 -10.65 -14.15
CA TYR A 57 22.94 -9.52 -14.08
C TYR A 57 24.35 -9.87 -14.57
N ASN A 58 24.83 -11.08 -14.30
CA ASN A 58 26.20 -11.47 -14.63
C ASN A 58 26.38 -11.75 -16.14
N SER A 59 27.48 -11.26 -16.69
CA SER A 59 28.02 -11.67 -18.00
C SER A 59 29.47 -12.06 -17.81
N SER A 60 29.87 -13.20 -18.37
CA SER A 60 31.25 -13.66 -18.30
C SER A 60 32.17 -12.69 -19.03
N SER A 61 33.20 -12.20 -18.35
CA SER A 61 34.28 -11.43 -18.97
C SER A 61 35.31 -12.37 -19.56
N LEU A 62 35.67 -12.17 -20.83
CA LEU A 62 36.65 -12.97 -21.54
C LEU A 62 37.95 -12.17 -21.73
N ALA A 63 39.08 -12.74 -21.33
CA ALA A 63 40.39 -12.18 -21.62
C ALA A 63 40.76 -12.49 -23.09
N LEU A 64 40.58 -11.51 -23.96
CA LEU A 64 40.81 -11.69 -25.40
C LEU A 64 42.24 -11.37 -25.84
N ALA A 65 42.78 -12.17 -26.76
CA ALA A 65 43.97 -11.81 -27.53
C ALA A 65 43.67 -10.67 -28.52
N LYS A 66 44.69 -9.89 -28.90
CA LYS A 66 44.60 -8.59 -29.63
C LYS A 66 43.83 -8.58 -30.97
N PHE A 67 43.32 -9.71 -31.47
CA PHE A 67 42.61 -9.82 -32.75
C PHE A 67 41.37 -10.75 -32.73
N SER A 68 40.75 -10.94 -31.56
CA SER A 68 39.55 -11.78 -31.43
C SER A 68 38.27 -10.94 -31.53
N SER A 69 37.28 -11.38 -32.31
CA SER A 69 35.93 -10.79 -32.29
C SER A 69 35.08 -11.47 -31.22
N VAL A 70 34.33 -10.67 -30.43
CA VAL A 70 33.35 -11.20 -29.46
C VAL A 70 31.96 -10.89 -29.98
N SER A 71 31.11 -11.91 -30.04
CA SER A 71 29.67 -11.74 -30.20
C SER A 71 29.02 -11.76 -28.82
N GLN A 72 28.36 -10.67 -28.45
CA GLN A 72 27.65 -10.58 -27.18
C GLN A 72 26.31 -11.30 -27.32
N ALA A 73 26.17 -12.45 -26.64
CA ALA A 73 24.91 -13.18 -26.61
C ALA A 73 23.89 -12.45 -25.71
N ALA A 74 22.61 -12.51 -26.10
CA ALA A 74 21.53 -12.04 -25.26
C ALA A 74 21.44 -12.88 -23.98
N LYS A 75 21.24 -12.22 -22.84
CA LYS A 75 21.08 -12.90 -21.55
C LYS A 75 19.72 -13.58 -21.50
N SER A 76 19.66 -14.73 -20.83
CA SER A 76 18.39 -15.42 -20.59
C SER A 76 17.52 -14.59 -19.66
N VAL A 77 16.25 -14.48 -20.03
CA VAL A 77 15.22 -13.78 -19.30
C VAL A 77 14.25 -14.82 -18.74
N THR A 78 13.98 -14.76 -17.44
CA THR A 78 13.08 -15.70 -16.75
C THR A 78 11.93 -14.92 -16.11
N SER A 79 10.77 -15.56 -15.99
CA SER A 79 9.59 -14.96 -15.36
C SER A 79 9.23 -15.69 -14.07
N TYR A 80 8.79 -14.95 -13.05
CA TYR A 80 8.34 -15.49 -11.78
C TYR A 80 7.07 -14.77 -11.31
N TYR A 81 6.24 -15.48 -10.56
CA TYR A 81 5.02 -14.92 -9.99
C TYR A 81 5.33 -14.13 -8.71
N GLN A 82 4.87 -12.89 -8.64
CA GLN A 82 4.96 -12.07 -7.42
C GLN A 82 3.56 -11.91 -6.80
N PRO A 83 3.22 -12.61 -5.71
CA PRO A 83 1.92 -12.43 -5.05
C PRO A 83 1.80 -11.08 -4.35
N VAL A 84 0.56 -10.63 -4.14
CA VAL A 84 0.26 -9.56 -3.18
C VAL A 84 0.44 -10.12 -1.77
N LEU A 85 1.07 -9.35 -0.88
CA LEU A 85 1.40 -9.77 0.48
C LEU A 85 0.22 -9.51 1.43
N ASP A 86 -0.25 -10.56 2.10
CA ASP A 86 -1.38 -10.51 3.03
C ASP A 86 -1.18 -9.56 4.22
N LYS A 87 0.08 -9.36 4.65
CA LYS A 87 0.45 -8.53 5.81
C LYS A 87 0.08 -7.05 5.69
N GLU A 88 -0.25 -6.58 4.48
CA GLU A 88 -0.60 -5.19 4.20
C GLU A 88 -2.09 -4.90 4.42
N PHE A 89 -2.89 -5.92 4.74
CA PHE A 89 -4.33 -5.80 4.91
C PHE A 89 -4.77 -6.02 6.35
N ASP A 90 -5.84 -5.34 6.75
CA ASP A 90 -6.50 -5.55 8.04
C ASP A 90 -7.15 -6.94 8.16
N PHE A 91 -7.64 -7.48 7.04
CA PHE A 91 -8.21 -8.81 6.98
C PHE A 91 -8.01 -9.43 5.60
N VAL A 92 -7.92 -10.76 5.55
CA VAL A 92 -7.80 -11.54 4.33
C VAL A 92 -8.81 -12.69 4.36
N ILE A 93 -9.42 -12.99 3.21
CA ILE A 93 -10.34 -14.11 3.05
C ILE A 93 -9.62 -15.16 2.20
N GLY A 94 -9.41 -16.35 2.76
CA GLY A 94 -8.72 -17.45 2.06
C GLY A 94 -7.21 -17.19 1.83
N PRO A 95 -6.40 -17.07 2.89
CA PRO A 95 -4.97 -16.71 2.79
C PRO A 95 -4.06 -17.79 2.19
N VAL A 96 -4.52 -19.03 2.08
CA VAL A 96 -3.71 -20.13 1.53
C VAL A 96 -3.78 -20.12 0.01
N ILE A 97 -2.66 -19.74 -0.63
CA ILE A 97 -2.54 -19.70 -2.09
C ILE A 97 -1.74 -20.94 -2.53
N HIS A 98 -2.39 -21.90 -3.19
CA HIS A 98 -1.71 -23.03 -3.84
C HIS A 98 -1.38 -22.76 -5.31
N GLU A 99 -2.14 -21.88 -5.97
CA GLU A 99 -2.00 -21.54 -7.38
C GLU A 99 -2.29 -20.04 -7.60
N PRO A 100 -1.74 -19.41 -8.66
CA PRO A 100 -2.04 -18.01 -8.98
C PRO A 100 -3.53 -17.80 -9.28
N VAL A 101 -4.21 -17.00 -8.46
CA VAL A 101 -5.64 -16.69 -8.59
C VAL A 101 -5.89 -15.20 -8.81
N ILE A 102 -7.08 -14.88 -9.33
CA ILE A 102 -7.55 -13.49 -9.39
C ILE A 102 -7.76 -13.00 -7.96
N GLN A 103 -7.09 -11.91 -7.60
CA GLN A 103 -7.24 -11.31 -6.27
C GLN A 103 -8.11 -10.06 -6.37
N VAL A 104 -9.01 -9.92 -5.41
CA VAL A 104 -9.91 -8.77 -5.29
C VAL A 104 -9.63 -8.11 -3.96
N MET A 105 -9.18 -6.87 -4.02
CA MET A 105 -8.88 -6.04 -2.86
C MET A 105 -9.95 -4.95 -2.76
N TYR A 106 -10.35 -4.63 -1.53
CA TYR A 106 -11.23 -3.51 -1.23
C TYR A 106 -10.51 -2.55 -0.30
N GLU A 107 -10.47 -1.28 -0.69
CA GLU A 107 -9.90 -0.20 0.10
C GLU A 107 -11.03 0.76 0.48
N ILE A 108 -11.09 1.11 1.76
CA ILE A 108 -11.99 2.15 2.28
C ILE A 108 -11.17 3.14 3.10
N LYS A 109 -11.35 4.42 2.80
CA LYS A 109 -10.70 5.55 3.47
C LYS A 109 -11.77 6.42 4.10
N LEU A 110 -11.62 6.67 5.40
CA LEU A 110 -12.47 7.58 6.14
C LEU A 110 -11.63 8.76 6.61
N ASN A 111 -12.06 9.96 6.26
CA ASN A 111 -11.53 11.21 6.78
C ASN A 111 -12.59 11.85 7.69
N ILE A 112 -12.24 12.05 8.96
CA ILE A 112 -13.08 12.73 9.94
C ILE A 112 -12.49 14.10 10.20
N ARG A 113 -13.25 15.16 9.92
CA ARG A 113 -12.89 16.53 10.24
C ARG A 113 -13.67 17.00 11.46
N ARG A 114 -12.95 17.41 12.50
CA ARG A 114 -13.55 18.09 13.66
C ARG A 114 -13.96 19.50 13.21
N ASN A 115 -15.23 19.84 13.36
CA ASN A 115 -15.69 21.20 13.11
C ASN A 115 -15.11 22.13 14.19
N PRO A 116 -14.36 23.20 13.85
CA PRO A 116 -13.90 24.17 14.83
C PRO A 116 -15.07 25.04 15.30
N GLY A 117 -15.77 24.61 16.35
CA GLY A 117 -16.95 25.31 16.89
C GLY A 117 -16.94 25.42 18.42
N THR A 118 -16.46 26.57 18.91
CA THR A 118 -16.53 27.11 20.29
C THR A 118 -15.56 26.58 21.36
N GLY A 119 -14.26 26.72 21.11
CA GLY A 119 -13.26 26.85 22.16
C GLY A 119 -12.44 28.12 21.92
N LYS A 120 -12.84 29.26 22.51
CA LYS A 120 -11.91 30.38 22.68
C LYS A 120 -10.92 29.98 23.76
N VAL A 121 -9.68 29.65 23.40
CA VAL A 121 -8.47 30.27 23.97
C VAL A 121 -7.39 30.18 22.90
N ALA A 122 -6.79 31.33 22.64
CA ALA A 122 -5.67 31.54 21.74
C ALA A 122 -4.42 30.78 22.22
N GLU A 123 -3.67 30.22 21.29
CA GLU A 123 -2.23 30.49 21.17
C GLU A 123 -1.75 30.02 19.80
N GLN A 124 -1.64 31.00 18.90
CA GLN A 124 -0.83 30.87 17.70
C GLN A 124 0.63 30.97 18.13
N HIS A 125 1.29 29.84 18.35
CA HIS A 125 2.74 29.79 18.28
C HIS A 125 3.13 29.25 16.90
N SER A 126 3.34 30.21 15.99
CA SER A 126 4.11 30.07 14.77
C SER A 126 5.49 29.48 15.09
N PHE A 127 5.72 28.21 14.72
CA PHE A 127 7.07 27.67 14.65
C PHE A 127 7.71 28.09 13.33
N GLU A 128 8.42 29.21 13.42
CA GLU A 128 9.38 29.72 12.44
C GLU A 128 10.35 28.60 12.02
N LYS A 129 10.58 28.51 10.71
CA LYS A 129 11.54 27.63 10.07
C LYS A 129 12.95 27.97 10.54
N GLU A 130 13.63 27.08 11.28
CA GLU A 130 15.10 27.12 11.36
C GLU A 130 15.72 25.88 10.74
N LYS A 131 16.01 26.04 9.45
CA LYS A 131 16.84 25.18 8.62
C LYS A 131 18.30 25.31 9.06
N LYS A 132 18.72 24.59 10.11
CA LYS A 132 20.14 24.52 10.48
C LYS A 132 20.87 23.48 9.64
N ARG A 133 21.61 23.99 8.65
CA ARG A 133 22.73 23.30 7.99
C ARG A 133 23.75 22.90 9.07
N PHE A 134 24.13 21.62 9.10
CA PHE A 134 25.40 21.21 9.70
C PHE A 134 26.43 21.00 8.58
N ARG A 135 27.59 21.65 8.74
CA ARG A 135 28.81 21.49 7.94
C ARG A 135 29.80 20.68 8.77
N LEU A 136 30.52 19.79 8.07
CA LEU A 136 31.54 18.88 8.58
C LEU A 136 32.64 19.54 9.41
N PHE A 137 33.17 18.76 10.35
CA PHE A 137 34.61 18.54 10.46
C PHE A 137 34.91 17.12 9.99
#